data_AF-A0A944VT44-F1
#
_entry.id   AF-A0A944VT44-F1
#
_cell.length_a   1.000
_cell.length_b   1.000
_cell.length_c   1.000
_cell.angle_alpha   90.00
_cell.angle_beta   90.00
_cell.angle_gamma   90.00
#
_symmetry.space_group_name_H-M   'P 1'
#
loop_
_entity.id
_entity.type
_entity.pdbx_description
1 polymer ?
#
loop_
_entity_poly.entity_id
_entity_poly.type
_entity_poly.pdbx_seq_one_letter_code
_entity_poly.pdbx_strand_id
1 'polypeptide(L)'
;MDSQAIKEKRFVSTIEKVVMYVMYAVFGVINGAIIFSGEYVALFVMIPITVFSLGVTKWGMKWQNERYVRSAENQDDIGDLKTTIKDLERRISELEKK
;
A
#
# COMPACT_ATOMS: atom_id res chain seq x y z
N MET A 1 13.20 -2.86 18.12
CA MET A 1 12.51 -1.79 17.36
C MET A 1 11.29 -2.42 16.71
N ASP A 2 10.14 -1.77 16.76
CA ASP A 2 8.95 -2.26 16.04
C ASP A 2 9.19 -1.97 14.55
N SER A 3 9.24 -3.01 13.71
CA SER A 3 9.65 -2.89 12.29
C SER A 3 8.77 -1.87 11.55
N GLN A 4 9.41 -0.89 10.91
CA GLN A 4 8.73 0.08 10.04
C GLN A 4 8.03 -0.64 8.89
N ALA A 5 8.64 -1.70 8.34
CA ALA A 5 8.03 -2.50 7.28
C ALA A 5 6.68 -3.10 7.67
N ILE A 6 6.55 -3.62 8.91
CA ILE A 6 5.30 -4.20 9.40
C ILE A 6 4.22 -3.12 9.54
N LYS A 7 4.59 -1.93 10.04
CA LYS A 7 3.67 -0.80 10.18
C LYS A 7 3.20 -0.31 8.81
N GLU A 8 4.14 -0.12 7.88
CA GLU A 8 3.86 0.34 6.53
C GLU A 8 2.94 -0.64 5.80
N LYS A 9 3.22 -1.95 5.89
CA LYS A 9 2.37 -2.99 5.30
C LYS A 9 0.92 -2.92 5.80
N ARG A 10 0.70 -2.68 7.09
CA ARG A 10 -0.66 -2.52 7.66
C ARG A 10 -1.33 -1.24 7.20
N PHE A 11 -0.60 -0.13 7.22
CA PHE A 11 -1.10 1.18 6.80
C PHE A 11 -1.56 1.12 5.34
N VAL A 12 -0.66 0.70 4.47
CA VAL A 12 -0.88 0.58 3.04
C VAL A 12 -2.03 -0.37 2.70
N SER A 13 -2.13 -1.53 3.38
CA SER A 13 -3.28 -2.44 3.22
C SER A 13 -4.61 -1.82 3.65
N THR A 14 -4.60 -0.97 4.67
CA THR A 14 -5.79 -0.26 5.14
C THR A 14 -6.23 0.77 4.11
N ILE A 15 -5.30 1.54 3.56
CA ILE A 15 -5.58 2.50 2.48
C ILE A 15 -6.14 1.79 1.25
N GLU A 16 -5.54 0.68 0.83
CA GLU A 16 -6.03 -0.12 -0.30
C GLU A 16 -7.51 -0.50 -0.11
N LYS A 17 -7.87 -1.00 1.08
CA LYS A 17 -9.25 -1.36 1.41
C LYS A 17 -10.19 -0.16 1.35
N VAL A 18 -9.79 0.97 1.95
CA VAL A 18 -10.60 2.20 1.97
C VAL A 18 -10.87 2.68 0.55
N VAL A 19 -9.83 2.77 -0.28
CA VAL A 19 -9.95 3.20 -1.69
C VAL A 19 -10.87 2.25 -2.46
N MET A 20 -10.70 0.94 -2.30
CA MET A 20 -11.58 -0.04 -2.96
C MET A 20 -13.02 0.07 -2.50
N TYR A 21 -13.29 0.27 -1.20
CA TYR A 21 -14.65 0.48 -0.69
C TYR A 21 -15.32 1.71 -1.31
N VAL A 22 -14.59 2.83 -1.41
CA VAL A 22 -15.09 4.04 -2.07
C VAL A 22 -15.41 3.76 -3.54
N MET A 23 -14.50 3.08 -4.26
CA MET A 23 -14.72 2.73 -5.66
C MET A 23 -15.94 1.83 -5.84
N TYR A 24 -16.11 0.81 -5.00
CA TYR A 24 -17.29 -0.05 -5.04
C TYR A 24 -18.58 0.71 -4.73
N ALA A 25 -18.56 1.63 -3.77
CA ALA A 25 -19.72 2.46 -3.46
C ALA A 25 -20.10 3.35 -4.64
N VAL A 26 -19.13 4.06 -5.24
CA VAL A 26 -19.35 4.95 -6.38
C VAL A 26 -19.90 4.17 -7.57
N PHE A 27 -19.23 3.09 -7.99
CA PHE A 27 -19.72 2.30 -9.11
C PHE A 27 -21.02 1.58 -8.80
N GLY A 28 -21.23 1.12 -7.55
CA GLY A 28 -22.47 0.52 -7.11
C GLY A 28 -23.65 1.49 -7.22
N VAL A 29 -23.47 2.74 -6.79
CA VAL A 29 -24.48 3.80 -6.91
C VAL A 29 -24.76 4.12 -8.37
N ILE A 30 -23.73 4.26 -9.21
CA ILE A 30 -23.91 4.57 -10.64
C ILE A 30 -24.68 3.45 -11.34
N ASN A 31 -24.25 2.19 -11.18
CA ASN A 31 -24.94 1.06 -11.80
C ASN A 31 -26.35 0.87 -11.23
N GLY A 32 -26.54 1.09 -9.93
CA GLY A 32 -27.85 1.08 -9.28
C GLY A 32 -28.78 2.15 -9.86
N ALA A 33 -28.30 3.38 -10.05
CA ALA A 33 -29.08 4.46 -10.64
C ALA A 33 -29.55 4.13 -12.07
N ILE A 34 -28.70 3.49 -12.87
CA ILE A 34 -29.06 3.03 -14.23
C ILE A 34 -30.14 1.95 -14.17
N ILE A 35 -30.06 1.02 -13.22
CA ILE A 35 -31.09 -0.01 -13.03
C ILE A 35 -32.42 0.65 -12.65
N PHE A 36 -32.41 1.63 -11.74
CA PHE A 36 -33.61 2.36 -11.32
C PHE A 36 -34.20 3.26 -12.40
N SER A 37 -33.40 3.80 -13.31
CA SER A 37 -33.89 4.60 -14.44
C SER A 37 -34.49 3.75 -15.58
N GLY A 38 -34.21 2.44 -15.59
CA GLY A 38 -34.65 1.52 -16.64
C GLY A 38 -33.80 1.56 -17.92
N GLU A 39 -32.70 2.32 -17.93
CA GLU A 39 -31.80 2.48 -19.09
C GLU A 39 -30.79 1.32 -19.21
N TYR A 40 -31.28 0.09 -19.33
CA TYR A 40 -30.42 -1.11 -19.29
C TYR A 40 -29.34 -1.17 -20.39
N VAL A 41 -29.53 -0.46 -21.51
CA VAL A 41 -28.50 -0.35 -22.56
C VAL A 41 -27.22 0.32 -22.01
N ALA A 42 -27.34 1.27 -21.09
CA ALA A 42 -26.19 1.92 -20.48
C ALA A 42 -25.35 0.97 -19.62
N LEU A 43 -25.94 -0.11 -19.07
CA LEU A 43 -25.19 -1.11 -18.31
C LEU A 43 -24.17 -1.87 -19.17
N PHE A 44 -24.44 -2.07 -20.47
CA PHE A 44 -23.48 -2.72 -21.38
C PHE A 44 -22.20 -1.92 -21.54
N VAL A 45 -22.25 -0.60 -21.34
CA VAL A 45 -21.07 0.28 -21.37
C VAL A 45 -20.48 0.42 -19.96
N MET A 46 -21.33 0.62 -18.96
CA MET A 46 -20.89 0.94 -17.61
C MET A 46 -20.31 -0.24 -16.84
N ILE A 47 -20.79 -1.47 -17.06
CA ILE A 47 -20.25 -2.66 -16.39
C ILE A 47 -18.78 -2.91 -16.80
N PRO A 48 -18.42 -2.94 -18.11
CA PRO A 48 -17.03 -3.07 -18.51
C PRO A 48 -16.13 -1.98 -17.95
N ILE A 49 -16.58 -0.71 -17.95
CA ILE A 49 -15.82 0.41 -17.36
C ILE A 49 -15.61 0.16 -15.87
N THR A 50 -16.66 -0.21 -15.15
CA THR A 50 -16.59 -0.52 -13.71
C THR A 50 -15.55 -1.60 -13.42
N VAL A 51 -15.62 -2.73 -14.13
CA VAL A 51 -14.70 -3.86 -13.93
C VAL A 51 -13.26 -3.45 -14.26
N PHE A 52 -13.06 -2.76 -15.38
CA PHE A 52 -11.74 -2.32 -15.82
C PHE A 52 -11.13 -1.32 -14.83
N SER A 53 -11.88 -0.29 -14.43
CA SER A 53 -11.42 0.71 -13.46
C SER A 53 -11.06 0.07 -12.12
N LEU A 54 -11.91 -0.82 -11.58
CA LEU A 54 -11.61 -1.53 -10.34
C LEU A 54 -10.34 -2.39 -10.44
N GLY A 55 -10.16 -3.08 -11.57
CA GLY A 55 -8.98 -3.89 -11.84
C GLY A 55 -7.69 -3.05 -11.89
N VAL A 56 -7.71 -1.96 -12.67
CA VAL A 56 -6.56 -1.05 -12.82
C VAL A 56 -6.22 -0.37 -11.49
N THR A 57 -7.21 0.10 -10.75
CA THR A 57 -6.98 0.74 -9.44
C THR A 57 -6.35 -0.24 -8.45
N LYS A 58 -6.86 -1.47 -8.36
CA LYS A 58 -6.27 -2.49 -7.49
C LYS A 58 -4.85 -2.84 -7.89
N TRP A 59 -4.60 -3.01 -9.19
CA TRP A 59 -3.27 -3.29 -9.71
C TRP A 59 -2.27 -2.15 -9.43
N GLY A 60 -2.67 -0.91 -9.70
CA GLY A 60 -1.86 0.27 -9.47
C GLY A 60 -1.54 0.50 -7.98
N MET A 61 -2.48 0.19 -7.09
CA MET A 61 -2.23 0.22 -5.65
C MET A 61 -1.25 -0.88 -5.24
N LYS A 62 -1.46 -2.13 -5.66
CA LYS A 62 -0.52 -3.22 -5.34
C LYS A 62 0.93 -2.87 -5.69
N TRP A 63 1.14 -2.30 -6.88
CA TRP A 63 2.48 -1.91 -7.34
C TRP A 63 3.10 -0.76 -6.52
N GLN A 64 2.30 0.19 -6.04
CA GLN A 64 2.77 1.24 -5.14
C GLN A 64 3.07 0.67 -3.74
N ASN A 65 2.17 -0.16 -3.23
CA ASN A 65 2.23 -0.80 -1.93
C ASN A 65 3.52 -1.61 -1.74
N GLU A 66 3.89 -2.40 -2.75
CA GLU A 66 5.14 -3.17 -2.76
C GLU A 66 6.39 -2.28 -2.65
N ARG A 67 6.36 -1.05 -3.18
CA ARG A 67 7.49 -0.12 -3.12
C ARG A 67 7.58 0.60 -1.78
N TYR A 68 6.45 0.97 -1.19
CA TYR A 68 6.43 1.53 0.16
C TYR A 68 6.96 0.54 1.20
N VAL A 69 6.50 -0.71 1.17
CA VAL A 69 6.97 -1.75 2.08
C VAL A 69 8.47 -2.00 1.92
N ARG A 70 8.96 -2.15 0.68
CA ARG A 70 10.39 -2.34 0.43
C ARG A 70 11.24 -1.16 0.91
N SER A 71 10.74 0.06 0.75
CA SER A 71 11.44 1.25 1.28
C SER A 71 11.52 1.22 2.80
N ALA A 72 10.47 0.74 3.47
CA ALA A 72 10.46 0.60 4.93
C ALA A 72 11.38 -0.55 5.41
N GLU A 73 11.44 -1.66 4.68
CA GLU A 73 12.41 -2.75 4.95
C GLU A 73 13.85 -2.23 4.86
N ASN A 74 14.18 -1.48 3.81
CA ASN A 74 15.50 -0.86 3.68
C ASN A 74 15.84 0.10 4.83
N GLN A 75 14.84 0.81 5.38
CA GLN A 75 15.05 1.69 6.53
C GLN A 75 15.33 0.91 7.81
N ASP A 76 14.63 -0.20 8.02
CA ASP A 76 14.87 -1.11 9.14
C ASP A 76 16.30 -1.69 9.06
N ASP A 77 16.70 -2.19 7.89
CA ASP A 77 18.05 -2.74 7.64
C ASP A 77 19.17 -1.72 7.91
N ILE A 78 18.98 -0.46 7.46
CA ILE A 78 19.92 0.64 7.74
C ILE A 78 20.00 0.92 9.25
N GLY A 79 18.88 0.82 9.97
CA GLY A 79 18.83 0.99 11.42
C GLY A 79 19.68 -0.06 12.15
N ASP A 80 19.59 -1.31 11.72
CA ASP A 80 20.37 -2.42 12.29
C ASP A 80 21.87 -2.30 11.97
N LEU A 81 22.21 -1.92 10.74
CA LEU A 81 23.60 -1.62 10.35
C LEU A 81 24.19 -0.48 11.18
N LYS A 82 23.44 0.60 11.37
CA LYS A 82 23.87 1.74 12.20
C LYS A 82 24.13 1.32 13.65
N THR A 83 23.31 0.43 14.19
CA THR A 83 23.48 -0.11 15.54
C THR A 83 24.76 -0.94 15.63
N THR A 84 25.02 -1.77 14.61
CA THR A 84 26.24 -2.60 14.53
C THR A 84 27.50 -1.74 14.42
N ILE A 85 27.48 -0.71 13.57
CA ILE A 85 28.61 0.23 13.41
C ILE A 85 28.92 0.93 14.73
N LYS A 86 27.91 1.43 15.45
CA LYS A 86 28.11 2.06 16.76
C LYS A 86 28.73 1.13 17.80
N ASP A 87 28.34 -0.15 17.81
CA ASP A 87 28.96 -1.12 18.72
C ASP A 87 30.42 -1.40 18.35
N LEU A 88 30.73 -1.50 17.05
CA LEU A 88 32.11 -1.65 16.58
C LEU A 88 32.97 -0.42 16.92
N GLU A 89 32.47 0.80 16.69
CA GLU A 89 33.16 2.04 17.07
C GLU A 89 33.45 2.09 18.57
N ARG A 90 32.48 1.70 19.40
CA ARG A 90 32.67 1.60 20.86
C ARG A 90 33.78 0.63 21.22
N ARG A 91 33.77 -0.57 20.64
CA ARG A 91 34.77 -1.62 20.90
C ARG A 91 36.17 -1.21 20.45
N ILE A 92 36.29 -0.54 19.30
CA ILE A 92 37.57 -0.01 18.81
C ILE A 92 38.10 1.06 19.78
N SER A 93 37.25 2.01 20.21
CA SER A 93 37.67 3.05 21.15
C SER A 93 38.11 2.50 22.51
N GLU A 94 37.49 1.40 22.98
CA GLU A 94 37.92 0.70 24.20
C GLU A 94 39.29 0.02 24.03
N LEU A 95 39.60 -0.50 22.83
CA LEU A 95 40.90 -1.10 22.51
C LEU A 95 42.01 -0.06 22.35
N GLU A 96 41.72 1.09 21.75
CA GLU A 96 42.70 2.18 21.54
C GLU A 96 43.11 2.90 22.84
N LYS A 97 42.32 2.78 23.91
CA LYS A 97 42.62 3.35 25.23
C LYS A 97 43.53 2.47 26.09
N LYS A 98 43.92 1.29 25.61
CA LYS A 98 44.85 0.36 26.25
C LYS A 98 46.25 0.50 25.67
#